data_AF-A0A3D1JCY9-F1
#
_entry.id   AF-A0A3D1JCY9-F1
#
_cell.length_a   1.000
_cell.length_b   1.000
_cell.length_c   1.000
_cell.angle_alpha   90.00
_cell.angle_beta   90.00
_cell.angle_gamma   90.00
#
_symmetry.space_group_name_H-M   'P 1'
#
loop_
_entity.id
_entity.type
_entity.pdbx_description
1 polymer ?
#
loop_
_entity_poly.entity_id
_entity_poly.type
_entity_poly.pdbx_seq_one_letter_code
_entity_poly.pdbx_strand_id
1 'polypeptide(L)'
;VVWAGENYINHPDHRAASLAALDAVFPAAGQPHLFQEIEEEGFKAHKVRKVYVTAWENSDLFVNIEETIEVKIEALRAHKSQMGDWDPAEMIRKWAAERARGKEMAYAESFRVVTLIDDETWEKNRNNGHKPA
;
A
#
# COMPACT_ATOMS: atom_id res chain seq x y z
N VAL A 1 11.12 10.72 2.77
CA VAL A 1 9.73 10.72 3.29
C VAL A 1 9.28 12.10 3.74
N VAL A 2 10.12 12.92 4.39
CA VAL A 2 9.78 14.34 4.67
C VAL A 2 9.77 15.16 3.38
N TRP A 3 10.84 15.05 2.60
CA TRP A 3 10.92 15.61 1.25
C TRP A 3 10.34 14.60 0.25
N ALA A 4 9.43 15.05 -0.60
CA ALA A 4 8.72 14.24 -1.60
C ALA A 4 8.86 14.84 -3.01
N GLY A 5 9.88 15.68 -3.20
CA GLY A 5 10.27 16.35 -4.44
C GLY A 5 11.16 17.54 -4.12
N GLU A 6 11.78 18.15 -5.14
CA GLU A 6 12.62 19.34 -4.97
C GLU A 6 11.87 20.52 -4.35
N ASN A 7 10.56 20.59 -4.60
CA ASN A 7 9.69 21.70 -4.20
C ASN A 7 8.49 21.25 -3.34
N TYR A 8 8.53 20.05 -2.75
CA TYR A 8 7.39 19.51 -2.00
C TYR A 8 7.80 18.84 -0.69
N ILE A 9 7.27 19.38 0.41
CA ILE A 9 7.30 18.75 1.73
C ILE A 9 6.06 17.86 1.83
N ASN A 10 6.27 16.58 2.09
CA ASN A 10 5.20 15.61 2.23
C ASN A 10 4.27 16.02 3.39
N HIS A 11 2.96 15.96 3.19
CA HIS A 11 1.99 16.37 4.22
C HIS A 11 2.23 15.63 5.55
N PRO A 12 2.19 16.30 6.71
CA PRO A 12 2.42 15.64 8.01
C PRO A 12 1.52 14.43 8.23
N ASP A 13 0.25 14.51 7.85
CA ASP A 13 -0.71 13.42 8.01
C ASP A 13 -0.32 12.18 7.21
N HIS A 14 0.23 12.33 6.00
CA HIS A 14 0.71 11.18 5.21
C HIS A 14 1.86 10.46 5.92
N ARG A 15 2.75 11.21 6.57
CA ARG A 15 3.89 10.66 7.31
C ARG A 15 3.41 9.96 8.58
N ALA A 16 2.51 10.59 9.32
CA ALA A 16 1.93 10.03 10.54
C ALA A 16 1.14 8.75 10.25
N ALA A 17 0.30 8.75 9.20
CA ALA A 17 -0.46 7.58 8.78
C ALA A 17 0.44 6.42 8.36
N SER A 18 1.52 6.71 7.61
CA SER A 18 2.49 5.68 7.20
C SER A 18 3.20 5.06 8.40
N LEU A 19 3.62 5.88 9.37
CA LEU A 19 4.28 5.39 10.58
C LEU A 19 3.32 4.55 11.43
N ALA A 20 2.11 5.06 11.68
CA ALA A 20 1.10 4.34 12.46
C ALA A 20 0.74 2.99 11.84
N ALA A 21 0.60 2.94 10.50
CA ALA A 21 0.34 1.68 9.80
C ALA A 21 1.50 0.69 9.91
N LEU A 22 2.75 1.15 9.81
CA LEU A 22 3.93 0.28 9.93
C LEU A 22 4.11 -0.24 11.36
N ASP A 23 3.93 0.61 12.36
CA ASP A 23 4.04 0.22 13.77
C ASP A 23 2.94 -0.77 14.16
N ALA A 24 1.72 -0.57 13.66
CA ALA A 24 0.59 -1.49 13.84
C ALA A 24 0.84 -2.85 13.17
N VAL A 25 1.56 -2.88 12.04
CA VAL A 25 1.90 -4.12 11.33
C VAL A 25 3.02 -4.88 12.03
N PHE A 26 4.14 -4.21 12.34
CA PHE A 26 5.32 -4.84 12.90
C PHE A 26 5.99 -3.95 13.96
N PRO A 27 6.19 -4.45 15.20
CA PRO A 27 5.91 -5.82 15.65
C PRO A 27 4.45 -6.06 16.10
N ALA A 28 3.60 -5.02 16.15
CA ALA A 28 2.37 -5.04 16.93
C ALA A 28 1.39 -6.16 16.62
N ALA A 29 0.84 -6.21 15.40
CA ALA A 29 -0.17 -7.20 15.03
C ALA A 29 0.31 -8.64 15.31
N GLY A 30 1.60 -8.93 15.11
CA GLY A 30 2.16 -10.26 15.28
C GLY A 30 2.70 -10.58 16.68
N GLN A 31 2.57 -9.70 17.68
CA GLN A 31 3.12 -9.92 19.02
C GLN A 31 1.99 -10.04 20.05
N PRO A 32 1.61 -11.28 20.46
CA PRO A 32 0.52 -11.50 21.42
C PRO A 32 0.66 -10.77 22.76
N HIS A 33 1.88 -10.41 23.13
CA HIS A 33 2.19 -9.79 24.42
C HIS A 33 2.16 -8.25 24.38
N LEU A 34 1.94 -7.63 23.21
CA LEU A 34 1.96 -6.18 23.11
C LEU A 34 0.62 -5.54 23.48
N PHE A 35 -0.49 -6.19 23.12
CA PHE A 35 -1.86 -5.73 23.36
C PHE A 35 -2.74 -6.90 23.82
N GLN A 36 -2.46 -7.43 25.01
CA GLN A 36 -3.16 -8.61 25.54
C GLN A 36 -4.64 -8.35 25.77
N GLU A 37 -5.01 -7.12 26.09
CA GLU A 37 -6.39 -6.67 26.27
C GLU A 37 -7.24 -6.84 24.99
N ILE A 38 -6.62 -6.77 23.81
CA ILE A 38 -7.30 -6.95 22.52
C ILE A 38 -7.69 -8.43 22.31
N GLU A 39 -7.00 -9.37 22.99
CA GLU A 39 -7.42 -10.78 22.99
C GLU A 39 -8.74 -11.00 23.75
N GLU A 40 -9.03 -10.17 24.75
CA GLU A 40 -10.32 -10.20 25.48
C GLU A 40 -11.50 -9.85 24.55
N GLU A 41 -11.25 -9.05 23.52
CA GLU A 41 -12.21 -8.73 22.45
C GLU A 41 -12.31 -9.84 21.38
N GLY A 42 -11.54 -10.92 21.50
CA GLY A 42 -11.54 -12.06 20.58
C GLY A 42 -10.61 -11.91 19.37
N PHE A 43 -9.79 -10.87 19.32
CA PHE A 43 -8.79 -10.68 18.27
C PHE A 43 -7.47 -11.36 18.67
N LYS A 44 -7.00 -12.26 17.81
CA LYS A 44 -5.70 -12.90 18.00
C LYS A 44 -4.64 -12.13 17.25
N ALA A 45 -3.39 -12.31 17.69
CA ALA A 45 -2.25 -11.85 16.92
C ALA A 45 -2.33 -12.36 15.46
N HIS A 46 -1.79 -11.54 14.56
CA HIS A 46 -1.80 -11.73 13.12
C HIS A 46 -0.45 -11.32 12.52
N LYS A 47 0.27 -12.29 11.97
CA LYS A 47 1.51 -12.09 11.24
C LYS A 47 1.19 -11.66 9.81
N VAL A 48 1.30 -10.35 9.57
CA VAL A 48 1.24 -9.77 8.23
C VAL A 48 2.38 -10.32 7.38
N ARG A 49 2.05 -10.82 6.17
CA ARG A 49 3.01 -11.45 5.26
C ARG A 49 3.89 -10.42 4.52
N LYS A 50 3.26 -9.44 3.89
CA LYS A 50 3.91 -8.43 3.03
C LYS A 50 3.28 -7.06 3.26
N VAL A 51 4.10 -6.02 3.17
CA VAL A 51 3.67 -4.62 3.24
C VAL A 51 4.00 -3.95 1.91
N TYR A 52 3.00 -3.33 1.31
CA TYR A 52 3.11 -2.61 0.04
C TYR A 52 3.01 -1.12 0.35
N VAL A 53 4.06 -0.38 0.02
CA VAL A 53 4.13 1.06 0.29
C VAL A 53 4.19 1.80 -1.04
N THR A 54 3.25 2.72 -1.25
CA THR A 54 3.36 3.67 -2.36
C THR A 54 4.57 4.56 -2.12
N ALA A 55 5.55 4.51 -3.02
CA ALA A 55 6.79 5.26 -2.88
C ALA A 55 6.95 6.25 -4.04
N TRP A 56 7.36 7.48 -3.71
CA TRP A 56 7.67 8.53 -4.70
C TRP A 56 8.90 8.17 -5.54
N GLU A 57 9.84 7.44 -4.94
CA GLU A 57 11.06 6.92 -5.56
C GLU A 57 11.33 5.49 -5.05
N ASN A 58 12.16 4.72 -5.75
CA ASN A 58 12.60 3.38 -5.33
C ASN A 58 11.47 2.35 -5.16
N SER A 59 10.45 2.40 -6.01
CA SER A 59 9.48 1.29 -6.15
C SER A 59 10.15 0.10 -6.85
N ASP A 60 9.86 -1.11 -6.40
CA ASP A 60 10.42 -2.37 -6.91
C ASP A 60 9.36 -3.30 -7.52
N LEU A 61 8.07 -3.03 -7.28
CA LEU A 61 6.95 -3.72 -7.89
C LEU A 61 6.12 -2.77 -8.76
N PHE A 62 5.73 -3.24 -9.94
CA PHE A 62 4.84 -2.53 -10.87
C PHE A 62 3.65 -3.44 -11.19
N VAL A 63 2.44 -2.95 -10.92
CA VAL A 63 1.19 -3.66 -11.17
C VAL A 63 0.54 -3.07 -12.41
N ASN A 64 0.26 -3.91 -13.41
CA ASN A 64 -0.47 -3.50 -14.60
C ASN A 64 -1.91 -3.12 -14.21
N ILE A 65 -2.32 -1.90 -14.59
CA ILE A 65 -3.66 -1.37 -14.34
C ILE A 65 -4.39 -0.96 -15.63
N GLU A 66 -3.97 -1.47 -16.79
CA GLU A 66 -4.58 -1.12 -18.09
C GLU A 66 -6.08 -1.36 -18.12
N GLU A 67 -6.53 -2.51 -17.61
CA GLU A 67 -7.93 -2.87 -17.57
C GLU A 67 -8.73 -2.11 -16.49
N THR A 68 -8.05 -1.44 -15.55
CA THR A 68 -8.66 -0.81 -14.37
C THR A 68 -8.42 0.70 -14.26
N ILE A 69 -7.70 1.31 -15.21
CA ILE A 69 -7.38 2.74 -15.19
C ILE A 69 -8.64 3.61 -15.18
N GLU A 70 -9.69 3.22 -15.90
CA GLU A 70 -10.95 3.96 -15.91
C GLU A 70 -11.69 3.84 -14.58
N VAL A 71 -11.64 2.68 -13.91
CA VAL A 71 -12.21 2.50 -12.57
C VAL A 71 -11.52 3.41 -11.56
N LYS A 72 -10.19 3.54 -11.64
CA LYS A 72 -9.41 4.46 -10.80
C LYS A 72 -9.80 5.92 -11.02
N ILE A 73 -10.02 6.33 -12.27
CA ILE A 73 -10.42 7.71 -12.62
C ILE A 73 -11.83 8.00 -12.09
N GLU A 74 -12.78 7.08 -12.30
CA GLU A 74 -14.14 7.22 -11.78
C GLU A 74 -14.18 7.27 -10.24
N ALA A 75 -13.38 6.43 -9.58
CA ALA A 75 -13.24 6.46 -8.13
C ALA A 75 -12.77 7.84 -7.65
N LEU A 76 -11.80 8.47 -8.34
CA LEU A 76 -11.32 9.80 -7.99
C LEU A 76 -12.36 10.90 -8.24
N ARG A 77 -13.09 10.82 -9.37
CA ARG A 77 -14.21 11.73 -9.70
C ARG A 77 -15.32 11.69 -8.65
N ALA A 78 -15.51 10.57 -7.96
CA ALA A 78 -16.50 10.45 -6.89
C ALA A 78 -16.20 11.36 -5.68
N HIS A 79 -14.96 11.83 -5.50
CA HIS A 79 -14.58 12.77 -4.44
C HIS A 79 -15.00 14.22 -4.77
N LYS A 80 -16.30 14.44 -4.98
CA LYS A 80 -16.89 15.70 -5.50
C LYS A 80 -16.39 16.96 -4.80
N SER A 81 -16.29 16.94 -3.47
CA SER A 81 -15.84 18.12 -2.70
C SER A 81 -14.36 18.44 -2.88
N GLN A 82 -13.54 17.48 -3.30
CA GLN A 82 -12.11 17.67 -3.53
C GLN A 82 -11.83 18.00 -4.99
N MET A 83 -12.59 17.40 -5.92
CA MET A 83 -12.39 17.59 -7.36
C MET A 83 -12.99 18.91 -7.85
N GLY A 84 -14.15 19.34 -7.33
CA GLY A 84 -14.86 20.49 -7.86
C GLY A 84 -15.13 20.32 -9.36
N ASP A 85 -14.72 21.29 -10.17
CA ASP A 85 -14.84 21.26 -11.63
C ASP A 85 -13.61 20.65 -12.34
N TRP A 86 -12.57 20.27 -11.59
CA TRP A 86 -11.34 19.73 -12.16
C TRP A 86 -11.47 18.23 -12.47
N ASP A 87 -11.12 17.83 -13.70
CA ASP A 87 -11.09 16.42 -14.10
C ASP A 87 -9.68 15.83 -13.94
N PRO A 88 -9.48 14.82 -13.07
CA PRO A 88 -8.17 14.24 -12.84
C PRO A 88 -7.67 13.31 -13.96
N ALA A 89 -8.52 12.99 -14.95
CA ALA A 89 -8.29 11.88 -15.86
C ALA A 89 -6.98 11.96 -16.65
N GLU A 90 -6.64 13.12 -17.21
CA GLU A 90 -5.40 13.31 -17.98
C GLU A 90 -4.15 13.11 -17.09
N MET A 91 -4.16 13.74 -15.92
CA MET A 91 -3.05 13.67 -14.96
C MET A 91 -2.85 12.24 -14.45
N ILE A 92 -3.93 11.52 -14.14
CA ILE A 92 -3.85 10.13 -13.68
C ILE A 92 -3.29 9.21 -14.77
N ARG A 93 -3.73 9.35 -16.03
CA ARG A 93 -3.18 8.56 -17.14
C ARG A 93 -1.71 8.87 -17.37
N LYS A 94 -1.32 10.15 -17.32
CA LYS A 94 0.08 10.56 -17.44
C LYS A 94 0.95 9.89 -16.37
N TRP A 95 0.55 10.01 -15.11
CA TRP A 95 1.29 9.44 -13.97
C TRP A 95 1.37 7.91 -13.99
N ALA A 96 0.32 7.23 -14.46
CA ALA A 96 0.33 5.78 -14.60
C ALA A 96 1.24 5.34 -15.76
N ALA A 97 1.23 6.07 -16.89
CA ALA A 97 2.13 5.83 -18.01
C ALA A 97 3.59 6.11 -17.66
N GLU A 98 3.87 7.15 -16.88
CA GLU A 98 5.22 7.47 -16.40
C GLU A 98 5.80 6.35 -15.53
N ARG A 99 4.97 5.70 -14.70
CA ARG A 99 5.35 4.52 -13.90
C ARG A 99 5.54 3.28 -14.76
N ALA A 100 4.77 3.14 -15.84
CA ALA A 100 4.84 2.02 -16.78
C ALA A 100 6.02 2.10 -17.75
N ARG A 101 6.69 3.26 -17.84
CA ARG A 101 7.79 3.49 -18.79
C ARG A 101 8.88 2.42 -18.68
N GLY A 102 9.18 1.76 -19.80
CA GLY A 102 10.17 0.69 -19.85
C GLY A 102 9.68 -0.66 -19.31
N LYS A 103 8.37 -0.83 -19.11
CA LYS A 103 7.71 -2.09 -18.75
C LYS A 103 6.77 -2.53 -19.87
N GLU A 104 6.40 -3.80 -19.87
CA GLU A 104 5.42 -4.39 -20.80
C GLU A 104 3.98 -4.10 -20.36
N MET A 105 3.67 -2.82 -20.14
CA MET A 105 2.33 -2.34 -19.78
C MET A 105 2.18 -0.87 -20.17
N ALA A 106 0.97 -0.41 -20.48
CA ALA A 106 0.70 1.00 -20.79
C ALA A 106 0.49 1.85 -19.53
N TYR A 107 -0.06 1.26 -18.46
CA TYR A 107 -0.34 1.94 -17.20
C TYR A 107 0.06 1.07 -16.01
N ALA A 108 0.71 1.68 -15.03
CA ALA A 108 1.18 0.98 -13.83
C ALA A 108 0.89 1.75 -12.53
N GLU A 109 0.60 1.00 -11.47
CA GLU A 109 0.86 1.45 -10.10
C GLU A 109 2.17 0.84 -9.60
N SER A 110 2.91 1.59 -8.78
CA SER A 110 4.23 1.18 -8.33
C SER A 110 4.30 1.18 -6.80
N PHE A 111 4.90 0.14 -6.25
CA PHE A 111 5.04 -0.07 -4.82
C PHE A 111 6.48 -0.46 -4.47
N ARG A 112 6.90 -0.11 -3.26
CA ARG A 112 7.99 -0.79 -2.57
C ARG A 112 7.39 -1.90 -1.72
N VAL A 113 7.93 -3.11 -1.81
CA VAL A 113 7.41 -4.27 -1.09
C VAL A 113 8.38 -4.74 -0.03
N VAL A 114 7.92 -4.77 1.23
CA VAL A 114 8.64 -5.44 2.33
C VAL A 114 7.99 -6.79 2.56
N THR A 115 8.77 -7.87 2.42
CA THR A 115 8.32 -9.23 2.69
C THR A 115 8.77 -9.65 4.10
N LEU A 116 7.82 -9.81 5.02
CA LEU A 116 8.05 -10.21 6.41
C LEU A 116 8.00 -11.74 6.57
N ILE A 117 7.21 -12.41 5.73
CA ILE A 117 7.15 -13.86 5.62
C ILE A 117 7.35 -14.21 4.15
N ASP A 118 8.42 -14.95 3.85
CA ASP A 118 8.73 -15.39 2.49
C ASP A 118 7.67 -16.37 1.95
N ASP A 119 7.70 -16.60 0.64
CA ASP A 119 6.67 -17.36 -0.06
C ASP A 119 6.66 -18.85 0.34
N GLU A 120 7.83 -19.43 0.61
CA GLU A 120 7.96 -20.82 1.04
C GLU A 120 7.38 -21.03 2.44
N THR A 121 7.74 -20.16 3.39
CA THR A 121 7.25 -20.18 4.77
C THR A 121 5.74 -19.91 4.80
N TRP A 122 5.26 -18.98 3.98
CA TRP A 122 3.84 -18.68 3.88
C TRP A 122 3.01 -19.88 3.41
N GLU A 123 3.42 -20.54 2.32
CA GLU A 123 2.69 -21.71 1.81
C GLU A 123 2.74 -22.89 2.79
N LYS A 124 3.87 -23.12 3.48
CA LYS A 124 3.95 -24.14 4.55
C LYS A 124 2.94 -23.88 5.67
N ASN A 125 2.86 -22.63 6.14
CA ASN A 125 1.92 -22.26 7.21
C ASN A 125 0.46 -22.44 6.77
N ARG A 126 0.14 -22.03 5.54
CA ARG A 126 -1.20 -22.16 4.96
C ARG A 126 -1.63 -23.62 4.80
N ASN A 127 -0.73 -24.48 4.33
CA ASN A 127 -1.02 -25.90 4.08
C ASN A 127 -1.14 -26.71 5.39
N ASN A 128 -0.46 -26.30 6.46
CA ASN A 128 -0.52 -26.97 7.75
C ASN A 128 -1.76 -26.61 8.58
N GLY A 129 -2.72 -25.85 8.03
CA GLY A 129 -3.86 -25.32 8.77
C GLY A 129 -3.47 -24.36 9.90
N HIS A 130 -2.19 -23.97 9.95
CA HIS A 130 -1.67 -23.02 10.92
C HIS A 130 -2.12 -21.65 10.44
N LYS A 131 -3.22 -21.16 11.00
CA LYS A 131 -3.53 -19.74 10.89
C LYS A 131 -2.32 -19.02 11.47
N PRO A 132 -1.65 -18.12 10.73
CA PRO A 132 -0.66 -17.26 11.35
C PRO A 132 -1.37 -16.60 12.54
N ALA A 133 -0.86 -16.90 13.74
CA ALA A 133 -1.07 -16.07 14.92
C ALA A 133 -0.36 -14.73 14.71
#